data_AF-A0A1E7F8I8-F1
#
_entry.id   AF-A0A1E7F8I8-F1
#
_cell.length_a   1.000
_cell.length_b   1.000
_cell.length_c   1.000
_cell.angle_alpha   90.00
_cell.angle_beta   90.00
_cell.angle_gamma   90.00
#
_symmetry.space_group_name_H-M   'P 1'
#
loop_
_entity.id
_entity.type
_entity.pdbx_description
1 polymer ?
#
loop_
_entity_poly.entity_id
_entity_poly.type
_entity_poly.pdbx_seq_one_letter_code
_entity_poly.pdbx_strand_id
1 'polypeptide(L)'
;IGLVGKPSAGKSTFFNAATGFSRQRGQQQQQHNRTEATTPTATAGSINDASTKEESEILGGASMAAHPFTTIDPNIGYCLIPAPYGSCPEDDFCDDGQSLLSLFGSTHGRDPNGRRFIPVQLKDVAGLVPGAYQGKGRGNQFLNDLTDATVLIHVVDSSGSADSSGNKIIIEEEEKVDGGFINDTACTEVYQRTNPIDDLEWIRSELVEWVYSNLIAKWDIIIRKGRSKLIGMFSGYGQREVMIDTIFNALDKYLDDNQKHDQQIFTPISLDRIDLWSECDIHRLVSLFLGVRFPMALALNKTDLPSAKHFVKSIQDHLP
;
A
#
# COMPACT_ATOMS: atom_id res chain seq x y z
N ILE A 1 -1.49 -3.17 6.26
CA ILE A 1 -1.21 -2.01 5.38
C ILE A 1 -0.19 -2.44 4.34
N GLY A 2 -0.47 -2.22 3.04
CA GLY A 2 0.48 -2.49 1.96
C GLY A 2 1.21 -1.22 1.53
N LEU A 3 2.53 -1.26 1.45
CA LEU A 3 3.35 -0.17 0.90
C LEU A 3 3.52 -0.38 -0.61
N VAL A 4 3.27 0.67 -1.39
CA VAL A 4 3.43 0.68 -2.85
C VAL A 4 4.19 1.91 -3.31
N GLY A 5 4.72 1.87 -4.53
CA GLY A 5 5.49 2.96 -5.14
C GLY A 5 6.76 2.48 -5.84
N LYS A 6 7.42 3.40 -6.55
CA LYS A 6 8.62 3.10 -7.34
C LYS A 6 9.80 2.62 -6.47
N PRO A 7 10.78 1.88 -7.03
CA PRO A 7 11.97 1.42 -6.30
C PRO A 7 12.71 2.54 -5.52
N SER A 8 13.00 3.68 -6.15
CA SER A 8 13.74 4.81 -5.53
C SER A 8 12.92 5.74 -4.64
N ALA A 9 11.60 5.53 -4.53
CA ALA A 9 10.72 6.39 -3.73
C ALA A 9 10.99 6.31 -2.22
N GLY A 10 11.73 5.30 -1.77
CA GLY A 10 12.13 5.13 -0.36
C GLY A 10 11.20 4.24 0.47
N LYS A 11 10.42 3.35 -0.17
CA LYS A 11 9.53 2.39 0.53
C LYS A 11 10.26 1.54 1.58
N SER A 12 11.38 0.93 1.22
CA SER A 12 12.11 0.06 2.15
C SER A 12 12.72 0.85 3.31
N THR A 13 13.10 2.11 3.08
CA THR A 13 13.49 3.04 4.15
C THR A 13 12.32 3.33 5.08
N PHE A 14 11.14 3.65 4.53
CA PHE A 14 9.91 3.86 5.29
C PHE A 14 9.54 2.62 6.11
N PHE A 15 9.56 1.44 5.49
CA PHE A 15 9.28 0.16 6.14
C PHE A 15 10.23 -0.10 7.30
N ASN A 16 11.54 0.07 7.08
CA ASN A 16 12.56 -0.16 8.11
C ASN A 16 12.41 0.83 9.27
N ALA A 17 12.07 2.09 9.01
CA ALA A 17 11.80 3.08 10.05
C ALA A 17 10.55 2.72 10.86
N ALA A 18 9.45 2.37 10.19
CA ALA A 18 8.17 2.04 10.82
C ALA A 18 8.22 0.73 11.64
N THR A 19 9.03 -0.24 11.22
CA THR A 19 9.15 -1.56 11.87
C THR A 19 10.34 -1.66 12.83
N GLY A 20 11.18 -0.62 12.92
CA GLY A 20 12.42 -0.63 13.70
C GLY A 20 12.23 -0.95 15.18
N PHE A 21 11.15 -0.44 15.79
CA PHE A 21 10.85 -0.66 17.20
C PHE A 21 10.55 -2.15 17.53
N SER A 22 9.80 -2.82 16.65
CA SER A 22 9.46 -4.25 16.81
C SER A 22 10.71 -5.13 16.71
N ARG A 23 11.66 -4.77 15.85
CA ARG A 23 12.94 -5.49 15.72
C ARG A 23 13.82 -5.36 16.96
N GLN A 24 13.89 -4.17 17.56
CA GLN A 24 14.70 -3.94 18.77
C GLN A 24 14.20 -4.77 19.96
N ARG A 25 12.88 -4.92 20.14
CA ARG A 25 12.31 -5.79 21.20
C ARG A 25 12.56 -7.28 20.95
N GLY A 26 12.44 -7.74 19.71
CA GLY A 26 12.75 -9.14 19.36
C GLY A 26 14.21 -9.51 19.65
N GLN A 27 15.14 -8.58 19.39
CA GLN A 27 16.57 -8.78 19.69
C GLN A 27 16.88 -8.77 21.20
N GLN A 28 16.20 -7.92 21.98
CA GLN A 28 16.36 -7.88 23.44
C GLN A 28 15.84 -9.16 24.13
N GLN A 29 14.71 -9.70 23.67
CA GLN A 29 14.21 -11.00 24.18
C GLN A 29 15.15 -12.17 23.85
N GLN A 30 15.79 -12.16 22.67
CA GLN A 30 16.78 -13.18 22.31
C GLN A 30 18.07 -13.10 23.14
N GLN A 31 18.53 -11.89 23.48
CA GLN A 31 19.69 -11.72 24.38
C GLN A 31 19.35 -12.17 25.81
N HIS A 32 18.14 -11.89 26.30
CA HIS A 32 17.69 -12.35 27.61
C HIS A 32 17.61 -13.89 27.67
N ASN A 33 16.99 -14.53 26.68
CA ASN A 33 16.90 -16.00 26.61
C ASN A 33 18.27 -16.69 26.42
N ARG A 34 19.24 -16.05 25.74
CA ARG A 34 20.62 -16.55 25.68
C ARG A 34 21.37 -16.45 27.01
N THR A 35 20.98 -15.53 27.87
CA THR A 35 21.63 -15.33 29.18
C THR A 35 21.06 -16.27 30.24
N GLU A 36 19.82 -16.74 30.10
CA GLU A 36 19.22 -17.74 31.00
C GLU A 36 19.61 -19.19 30.63
N ALA A 37 19.96 -19.47 29.37
CA ALA A 37 20.34 -20.80 28.90
C ALA A 37 21.76 -21.27 29.30
N THR A 38 22.52 -20.49 30.07
CA THR A 38 23.90 -20.81 30.46
C THR A 38 24.06 -21.38 31.88
N THR A 39 22.98 -21.85 32.52
CA THR A 39 23.10 -22.61 33.78
C THR A 39 23.16 -24.11 33.50
N PRO A 40 24.30 -24.80 33.67
CA PRO A 40 24.41 -26.21 33.32
C PRO A 40 23.82 -27.08 34.43
N THR A 41 22.66 -27.70 34.19
CA THR A 41 22.21 -28.85 34.99
C THR A 41 22.61 -30.12 34.24
N ALA A 42 23.65 -30.79 34.73
CA ALA A 42 24.14 -32.04 34.18
C ALA A 42 23.22 -33.21 34.56
N THR A 43 22.50 -33.79 33.60
CA THR A 43 22.15 -35.22 33.65
C THR A 43 22.00 -35.78 32.24
N ALA A 44 22.73 -36.85 31.95
CA ALA A 44 22.74 -37.55 30.68
C ALA A 44 21.48 -38.41 30.50
N GLY A 45 20.92 -38.42 29.30
CA GLY A 45 19.86 -39.33 28.90
C GLY A 45 19.54 -39.17 27.41
N SER A 46 19.99 -40.13 26.60
CA SER A 46 19.58 -40.27 25.20
C SER A 46 18.10 -40.64 25.11
N ILE A 47 17.35 -40.02 24.20
CA ILE A 47 16.22 -40.62 23.47
C ILE A 47 15.97 -39.76 22.22
N ASN A 48 15.74 -40.44 21.10
CA ASN A 48 15.35 -39.89 19.80
C ASN A 48 14.05 -39.10 19.92
N ASP A 49 13.95 -37.94 19.28
CA ASP A 49 12.63 -37.42 18.90
C ASP A 49 12.64 -36.56 17.63
N ALA A 50 11.51 -36.67 16.93
CA ALA A 50 11.29 -36.25 15.56
C ALA A 50 11.38 -34.73 15.38
N SER A 51 12.07 -34.31 14.31
CA SER A 51 12.20 -32.92 13.89
C SER A 51 10.85 -32.35 13.43
N THR A 52 10.12 -31.71 14.34
CA THR A 52 9.12 -30.71 13.99
C THR A 52 9.85 -29.37 13.91
N LYS A 53 10.12 -28.90 12.69
CA LYS A 53 10.63 -27.55 12.46
C LYS A 53 9.49 -26.57 12.69
N GLU A 54 9.39 -26.00 13.89
CA GLU A 54 8.72 -24.71 14.06
C GLU A 54 9.63 -23.66 13.41
N GLU A 55 9.26 -23.21 12.21
CA GLU A 55 9.84 -22.03 11.58
C GLU A 55 9.43 -20.81 12.39
N SER A 56 10.29 -20.37 13.31
CA SER A 56 10.21 -19.04 13.87
C SER A 56 10.40 -18.03 12.73
N GLU A 57 9.34 -17.34 12.30
CA GLU A 57 9.40 -16.24 11.34
C GLU A 57 10.43 -15.21 11.81
N ILE A 58 11.60 -15.23 11.18
CA ILE A 58 12.65 -14.25 11.43
C ILE A 58 12.17 -12.92 10.84
N LEU A 59 11.95 -11.92 11.70
CA LEU A 59 11.60 -10.55 11.32
C LEU A 59 12.78 -9.87 10.58
N GLY A 60 12.99 -10.26 9.32
CA GLY A 60 14.11 -9.83 8.49
C GLY A 60 14.08 -8.34 8.16
N GLY A 61 15.27 -7.71 8.15
CA GLY A 61 15.52 -6.38 7.61
C GLY A 61 15.18 -6.29 6.13
N ALA A 62 14.46 -5.25 5.68
CA ALA A 62 14.34 -5.01 4.24
C ALA A 62 15.67 -4.45 3.72
N SER A 63 16.24 -5.07 2.68
CA SER A 63 17.50 -4.62 2.05
C SER A 63 17.31 -3.23 1.44
N MET A 64 18.26 -2.31 1.68
CA MET A 64 18.20 -0.92 1.20
C MET A 64 18.88 -0.68 -0.17
N ALA A 65 19.36 -1.74 -0.83
CA ALA A 65 20.04 -1.60 -2.13
C ALA A 65 19.01 -1.49 -3.28
N ALA A 66 19.12 -0.44 -4.10
CA ALA A 66 18.32 -0.26 -5.31
C ALA A 66 18.82 -1.18 -6.42
N HIS A 67 18.43 -2.45 -6.38
CA HIS A 67 18.60 -3.37 -7.51
C HIS A 67 17.27 -3.54 -8.24
N PRO A 68 17.21 -3.34 -9.57
CA PRO A 68 15.98 -3.46 -10.37
C PRO A 68 15.36 -4.87 -10.45
N PHE A 69 15.80 -5.82 -9.62
CA PHE A 69 15.28 -7.19 -9.61
C PHE A 69 15.13 -7.64 -8.15
N THR A 70 13.89 -7.95 -7.79
CA THR A 70 13.28 -7.81 -6.47
C THR A 70 13.51 -8.98 -5.52
N THR A 71 13.32 -8.72 -4.23
CA THR A 71 13.20 -9.71 -3.14
C THR A 71 12.09 -10.72 -3.47
N ILE A 72 12.31 -12.00 -3.13
CA ILE A 72 11.51 -13.12 -3.62
C ILE A 72 10.11 -13.20 -2.97
N ASP A 73 9.95 -12.63 -1.77
CA ASP A 73 8.70 -12.55 -0.99
C ASP A 73 8.52 -11.14 -0.40
N PRO A 74 7.28 -10.65 -0.19
CA PRO A 74 7.03 -9.35 0.43
C PRO A 74 7.58 -9.32 1.87
N ASN A 75 8.21 -8.22 2.27
CA ASN A 75 8.67 -8.10 3.65
C ASN A 75 7.47 -7.77 4.56
N ILE A 76 7.19 -8.65 5.52
CA ILE A 76 6.14 -8.46 6.51
C ILE A 76 6.77 -8.01 7.83
N GLY A 77 6.19 -6.98 8.43
CA GLY A 77 6.61 -6.49 9.73
C GLY A 77 5.44 -5.87 10.49
N TYR A 78 5.66 -5.58 11.76
CA TYR A 78 4.67 -4.89 12.58
C TYR A 78 5.19 -3.51 12.97
N CYS A 79 4.36 -2.49 12.79
CA CYS A 79 4.58 -1.17 13.38
C CYS A 79 3.63 -0.97 14.56
N LEU A 80 4.00 -0.08 15.47
CA LEU A 80 3.17 0.30 16.61
C LEU A 80 2.61 1.69 16.34
N ILE A 81 1.30 1.80 16.26
CA ILE A 81 0.60 3.08 16.08
C ILE A 81 -0.03 3.47 17.42
N PRO A 82 0.16 4.70 17.90
CA PRO A 82 -0.51 5.12 19.12
C PRO A 82 -2.02 5.10 18.91
N ALA A 83 -2.75 4.59 19.89
CA ALA A 83 -4.20 4.63 19.89
C ALA A 83 -4.68 6.10 19.85
N PRO A 84 -5.78 6.39 19.14
CA PRO A 84 -6.42 7.69 19.21
C PRO A 84 -6.77 8.06 20.65
N TYR A 85 -6.64 9.34 20.99
CA TYR A 85 -7.00 9.83 22.32
C TYR A 85 -8.48 9.52 22.61
N GLY A 86 -8.76 8.99 23.81
CA GLY A 86 -10.11 8.62 24.24
C GLY A 86 -10.68 7.35 23.60
N SER A 87 -9.90 6.61 22.81
CA SER A 87 -10.33 5.33 22.22
C SER A 87 -10.14 4.12 23.13
N CYS A 88 -9.39 4.29 24.23
CA CYS A 88 -9.09 3.23 25.17
C CYS A 88 -9.98 3.41 26.39
N PRO A 89 -10.99 2.53 26.61
CA PRO A 89 -11.87 2.62 27.78
C PRO A 89 -11.09 2.55 29.10
N GLU A 90 -9.91 1.93 29.10
CA GLU A 90 -9.08 1.87 30.30
C GLU A 90 -8.47 3.23 30.68
N ASP A 91 -8.46 4.21 29.77
CA ASP A 91 -8.00 5.57 30.07
C ASP A 91 -9.05 6.40 30.83
N ASP A 92 -10.28 5.90 30.94
CA ASP A 92 -11.37 6.56 31.65
C ASP A 92 -11.26 6.41 33.19
N PHE A 93 -12.15 7.10 33.89
CA PHE A 93 -12.28 7.07 35.34
C PHE A 93 -13.65 6.49 35.72
N CYS A 94 -13.73 5.76 36.83
CA CYS A 94 -15.02 5.39 37.41
C CYS A 94 -15.64 6.57 38.19
N ASP A 95 -16.92 6.43 38.53
CA ASP A 95 -17.74 7.48 39.17
C ASP A 95 -17.15 7.99 40.51
N ASP A 96 -16.35 7.17 41.19
CA ASP A 96 -15.65 7.51 42.43
C ASP A 96 -14.29 8.20 42.22
N GLY A 97 -13.93 8.49 40.96
CA GLY A 97 -12.71 9.20 40.56
C GLY A 97 -11.46 8.32 40.44
N GLN A 98 -11.56 7.00 40.61
CA GLN A 98 -10.41 6.11 40.38
C GLN A 98 -10.18 5.88 38.88
N SER A 99 -8.91 5.78 38.46
CA SER A 99 -8.57 5.49 37.06
C SER A 99 -8.81 4.02 36.76
N LEU A 100 -9.54 3.72 35.68
CA LEU A 100 -9.79 2.35 35.24
C LEU A 100 -8.48 1.63 34.89
N LEU A 101 -7.46 2.35 34.41
CA LEU A 101 -6.13 1.80 34.15
C LEU A 101 -5.47 1.25 35.42
N SER A 102 -5.68 1.89 36.57
CA SER A 102 -5.13 1.43 37.84
C SER A 102 -5.85 0.19 38.39
N LEU A 103 -7.13 0.04 38.05
CA LEU A 103 -7.97 -1.07 38.50
C LEU A 103 -7.78 -2.32 37.65
N PHE A 104 -7.81 -2.18 36.32
CA PHE A 104 -7.70 -3.31 35.40
C PHE A 104 -6.26 -3.61 35.00
N GLY A 105 -5.36 -2.63 35.14
CA GLY A 105 -4.00 -2.72 34.64
C GLY A 105 -3.92 -2.76 33.12
N SER A 106 -2.70 -2.66 32.60
CA SER A 106 -2.40 -2.95 31.21
C SER A 106 -1.09 -3.70 31.16
N THR A 107 -1.15 -5.00 30.88
CA THR A 107 0.03 -5.87 30.94
C THR A 107 1.04 -5.55 29.84
N HIS A 108 0.56 -5.14 28.65
CA HIS A 108 1.40 -4.88 27.47
C HIS A 108 0.86 -3.72 26.62
N GLY A 109 1.71 -3.23 25.71
CA GLY A 109 1.29 -2.32 24.64
C GLY A 109 1.16 -0.84 25.01
N ARG A 110 1.67 -0.40 26.17
CA ARG A 110 1.77 1.03 26.51
C ARG A 110 3.23 1.52 26.50
N ASP A 111 3.43 2.79 26.23
CA ASP A 111 4.73 3.46 26.40
C ASP A 111 4.94 3.92 27.86
N PRO A 112 6.12 4.45 28.22
CA PRO A 112 6.37 4.98 29.56
C PRO A 112 5.46 6.14 29.98
N ASN A 113 4.83 6.82 29.02
CA ASN A 113 3.86 7.90 29.28
C ASN A 113 2.43 7.36 29.47
N GLY A 114 2.27 6.03 29.47
CA GLY A 114 0.99 5.37 29.62
C GLY A 114 0.13 5.38 28.36
N ARG A 115 0.62 5.82 27.20
CA ARG A 115 -0.16 5.84 25.95
C ARG A 115 -0.24 4.44 25.35
N ARG A 116 -1.45 4.00 24.97
CA ARG A 116 -1.65 2.70 24.30
C ARG A 116 -1.15 2.75 22.85
N PHE A 117 -0.50 1.67 22.44
CA PHE A 117 -0.07 1.40 21.07
C PHE A 117 -0.76 0.14 20.55
N ILE A 118 -1.13 0.18 19.28
CA ILE A 118 -1.82 -0.88 18.56
C ILE A 118 -0.84 -1.43 17.51
N PRO A 119 -0.56 -2.75 17.51
CA PRO A 119 0.24 -3.36 16.47
C PRO A 119 -0.53 -3.36 15.16
N VAL A 120 0.10 -2.86 14.10
CA VAL A 120 -0.45 -2.87 12.74
C VAL A 120 0.53 -3.57 11.83
N GLN A 121 0.03 -4.56 11.08
CA GLN A 121 0.85 -5.28 10.12
C GLN A 121 1.13 -4.38 8.90
N LEU A 122 2.40 -4.27 8.56
CA LEU A 122 2.92 -3.56 7.42
C LEU A 122 3.55 -4.55 6.45
N LYS A 123 3.25 -4.40 5.16
CA LYS A 123 3.75 -5.26 4.09
C LYS A 123 4.49 -4.37 3.09
N ASP A 124 5.81 -4.50 2.99
CA ASP A 124 6.61 -3.88 1.93
C ASP A 124 6.55 -4.80 0.72
N VAL A 125 5.63 -4.48 -0.18
CA VAL A 125 5.50 -5.19 -1.43
C VAL A 125 6.54 -4.61 -2.40
N ALA A 126 7.26 -5.48 -3.10
CA ALA A 126 8.37 -5.12 -4.00
C ALA A 126 8.05 -3.93 -4.95
N GLY A 127 9.03 -3.12 -5.34
CA GLY A 127 8.74 -1.95 -6.20
C GLY A 127 7.96 -2.32 -7.47
N LEU A 128 6.78 -1.72 -7.67
CA LEU A 128 6.07 -1.80 -8.95
C LEU A 128 6.97 -1.22 -10.04
N VAL A 129 6.97 -1.85 -11.20
CA VAL A 129 7.65 -1.35 -12.41
C VAL A 129 6.56 -1.17 -13.47
N PRO A 130 6.64 -0.12 -14.31
CA PRO A 130 5.65 0.08 -15.37
C PRO A 130 5.42 -1.17 -16.23
N GLY A 131 4.15 -1.51 -16.45
CA GLY A 131 3.72 -2.70 -17.18
C GLY A 131 3.67 -3.98 -16.34
N ALA A 132 3.58 -3.88 -15.01
CA ALA A 132 3.47 -5.04 -14.12
C ALA A 132 2.19 -5.84 -14.41
N TYR A 133 1.09 -5.17 -14.73
CA TYR A 133 -0.19 -5.82 -15.09
C TYR A 133 -0.10 -6.71 -16.35
N GLN A 134 0.81 -6.40 -17.28
CA GLN A 134 1.02 -7.18 -18.51
C GLN A 134 1.81 -8.47 -18.28
N GLY A 135 2.17 -8.78 -17.02
CA GLY A 135 3.03 -9.91 -16.70
C GLY A 135 4.50 -9.69 -17.07
N LYS A 136 4.93 -8.45 -17.37
CA LYS A 136 6.35 -8.13 -17.44
C LYS A 136 6.95 -8.30 -16.04
N GLY A 137 7.89 -9.23 -15.89
CA GLY A 137 8.49 -9.57 -14.60
C GLY A 137 7.55 -10.36 -13.68
N ARG A 138 7.56 -10.05 -12.37
CA ARG A 138 6.74 -10.70 -11.33
C ARG A 138 5.39 -10.02 -11.06
N GLY A 139 4.92 -9.13 -11.95
CA GLY A 139 3.82 -8.21 -11.69
C GLY A 139 2.50 -8.83 -11.22
N ASN A 140 2.08 -9.97 -11.79
CA ASN A 140 0.87 -10.67 -11.32
C ASN A 140 1.00 -11.27 -9.92
N GLN A 141 2.18 -11.77 -9.54
CA GLN A 141 2.43 -12.24 -8.17
C GLN A 141 2.46 -11.06 -7.19
N PHE A 142 3.08 -9.95 -7.60
CA PHE A 142 3.14 -8.72 -6.82
C PHE A 142 1.73 -8.14 -6.53
N LEU A 143 0.85 -8.10 -7.52
CA LEU A 143 -0.50 -7.56 -7.33
C LEU A 143 -1.35 -8.51 -6.45
N ASN A 144 -1.11 -9.82 -6.55
CA ASN A 144 -1.68 -10.79 -5.60
C ASN A 144 -1.21 -10.52 -4.16
N ASP A 145 0.04 -10.11 -3.95
CA ASP A 145 0.53 -9.72 -2.63
C ASP A 145 -0.13 -8.44 -2.08
N LEU A 146 -0.87 -7.68 -2.88
CA LEU A 146 -1.68 -6.56 -2.39
C LEU A 146 -3.11 -6.98 -2.01
N THR A 147 -3.58 -8.16 -2.42
CA THR A 147 -4.98 -8.59 -2.24
C THR A 147 -5.42 -8.78 -0.79
N ASP A 148 -4.49 -8.99 0.13
CA ASP A 148 -4.71 -9.12 1.57
C ASP A 148 -4.57 -7.78 2.30
N ALA A 149 -3.99 -6.76 1.66
CA ALA A 149 -3.84 -5.44 2.26
C ALA A 149 -5.20 -4.74 2.40
N THR A 150 -5.53 -4.26 3.61
CA THR A 150 -6.77 -3.51 3.86
C THR A 150 -6.70 -2.06 3.37
N VAL A 151 -5.52 -1.45 3.45
CA VAL A 151 -5.23 -0.05 3.09
C VAL A 151 -3.86 -0.02 2.43
N LEU A 152 -3.70 0.85 1.43
CA LEU A 152 -2.42 1.10 0.78
C LEU A 152 -1.81 2.43 1.25
N ILE A 153 -0.48 2.45 1.38
CA ILE A 153 0.30 3.68 1.46
C ILE A 153 1.16 3.74 0.22
N HIS A 154 0.92 4.73 -0.62
CA HIS A 154 1.75 5.01 -1.77
C HIS A 154 2.88 5.96 -1.35
N VAL A 155 4.10 5.43 -1.30
CA VAL A 155 5.30 6.22 -1.04
C VAL A 155 5.75 6.85 -2.36
N VAL A 156 5.74 8.18 -2.39
CA VAL A 156 6.02 8.99 -3.58
C VAL A 156 7.29 9.78 -3.36
N ASP A 157 8.20 9.78 -4.34
CA ASP A 157 9.33 10.70 -4.32
C ASP A 157 8.85 12.11 -4.66
N SER A 158 8.72 12.96 -3.64
CA SER A 158 8.22 14.32 -3.83
C SER A 158 9.27 15.27 -4.38
N SER A 159 10.54 14.84 -4.48
CA SER A 159 11.64 15.71 -4.91
C SER A 159 11.83 15.79 -6.43
N GLY A 160 11.19 14.89 -7.20
CA GLY A 160 11.43 14.74 -8.63
C GLY A 160 12.84 14.22 -8.97
N SER A 161 13.55 13.65 -7.99
CA SER A 161 14.93 13.13 -8.15
C SER A 161 15.01 11.74 -8.80
N ALA A 162 13.90 11.23 -9.33
CA ALA A 162 13.79 9.90 -9.90
C ALA A 162 13.20 9.92 -11.32
N ASP A 163 13.68 9.02 -12.17
CA ASP A 163 13.14 8.81 -13.51
C ASP A 163 11.84 7.97 -13.48
N SER A 164 11.24 7.75 -14.66
CA SER A 164 10.00 7.00 -14.81
C SER A 164 10.09 5.55 -14.33
N SER A 165 11.30 4.98 -14.34
CA SER A 165 11.58 3.61 -13.89
C SER A 165 11.96 3.52 -12.40
N GLY A 166 12.12 4.66 -11.73
CA GLY A 166 12.55 4.72 -10.35
C GLY A 166 14.07 4.57 -10.18
N ASN A 167 14.87 4.98 -11.16
CA ASN A 167 16.30 5.21 -10.97
C ASN A 167 16.54 6.64 -10.48
N LYS A 168 17.61 6.86 -9.71
CA LYS A 168 17.97 8.20 -9.24
C LYS A 168 18.58 9.01 -10.38
N ILE A 169 18.14 10.24 -10.52
CA ILE A 169 18.74 11.22 -11.43
C ILE A 169 19.81 11.96 -10.64
N ILE A 170 21.02 12.02 -11.19
CA ILE A 170 22.05 12.91 -10.68
C ILE A 170 21.71 14.29 -11.22
N ILE A 171 21.25 15.18 -10.33
CA ILE A 171 21.10 16.59 -10.65
C ILE A 171 22.45 17.21 -10.29
N GLU A 172 23.27 17.54 -11.29
CA GLU A 172 24.37 18.48 -11.07
C GLU A 172 23.72 19.84 -10.75
N GLU A 173 24.02 20.41 -9.59
CA GLU A 173 23.50 21.72 -9.20
C GLU A 173 23.99 22.75 -10.24
N GLU A 174 23.06 23.43 -10.91
CA GLU A 174 23.40 24.61 -11.70
C GLU A 174 24.10 25.62 -10.77
N GLU A 175 25.38 25.90 -11.04
CA GLU A 175 26.05 27.08 -10.49
C GLU A 175 25.18 28.30 -10.78
N LYS A 176 24.85 29.05 -9.73
CA LYS A 176 24.17 30.34 -9.87
C LYS A 176 25.00 31.24 -10.79
N VAL A 177 24.56 31.41 -12.03
CA VAL A 177 25.09 32.46 -12.89
C VAL A 177 24.37 33.76 -12.49
N ASP A 178 25.10 34.61 -11.78
CA ASP A 178 24.66 35.96 -11.44
C ASP A 178 24.35 36.76 -12.72
N GLY A 179 23.10 37.21 -12.86
CA GLY A 179 22.73 38.32 -13.72
C GLY A 179 22.64 38.03 -15.23
N GLY A 180 21.66 37.24 -15.66
CA GLY A 180 21.28 37.18 -17.07
C GLY A 180 19.92 36.51 -17.28
N PHE A 181 19.04 37.15 -18.06
CA PHE A 181 17.83 36.51 -18.57
C PHE A 181 18.22 35.24 -19.32
N ILE A 182 17.79 34.08 -18.80
CA ILE A 182 18.02 32.80 -19.45
C ILE A 182 17.03 32.70 -20.59
N ASN A 183 17.53 32.75 -21.82
CA ASN A 183 16.73 32.43 -23.01
C ASN A 183 16.29 30.96 -22.89
N ASP A 184 15.01 30.72 -23.14
CA ASP A 184 14.21 29.51 -22.98
C ASP A 184 14.66 28.31 -23.86
N THR A 185 15.95 28.19 -24.18
CA THR A 185 16.49 27.27 -25.19
C THR A 185 17.82 26.63 -24.79
N ALA A 186 18.28 26.80 -23.55
CA ALA A 186 19.44 26.08 -23.00
C ALA A 186 19.07 24.88 -22.10
N CYS A 187 17.80 24.46 -22.09
CA CYS A 187 17.30 23.33 -21.29
C CYS A 187 17.15 22.05 -22.15
N THR A 188 18.20 21.65 -22.87
CA THR A 188 18.12 20.46 -23.76
C THR A 188 18.64 19.18 -23.09
N GLU A 189 19.09 19.23 -21.83
CA GLU A 189 19.45 18.04 -21.02
C GLU A 189 18.48 17.77 -19.85
N VAL A 190 17.30 18.39 -19.84
CA VAL A 190 16.27 18.26 -18.78
C VAL A 190 15.26 17.13 -19.10
N TYR A 191 15.70 16.02 -19.69
CA TYR A 191 14.79 14.99 -20.21
C TYR A 191 14.42 13.85 -19.24
N GLN A 192 14.82 13.90 -17.96
CA GLN A 192 14.65 12.74 -17.09
C GLN A 192 13.95 12.98 -15.75
N ARG A 193 13.58 14.22 -15.37
CA ARG A 193 12.79 14.42 -14.15
C ARG A 193 11.34 14.01 -14.37
N THR A 194 10.87 13.06 -13.56
CA THR A 194 9.45 12.70 -13.53
C THR A 194 8.70 13.67 -12.63
N ASN A 195 7.54 14.15 -13.06
CA ASN A 195 6.65 14.88 -12.16
C ASN A 195 6.06 13.86 -11.17
N PRO A 196 6.16 14.08 -9.84
CA PRO A 196 5.58 13.18 -8.85
C PRO A 196 4.07 12.92 -9.02
N ILE A 197 3.33 13.80 -9.72
CA ILE A 197 1.94 13.55 -10.09
C ILE A 197 1.80 12.38 -11.06
N ASP A 198 2.73 12.23 -12.00
CA ASP A 198 2.72 11.14 -12.98
C ASP A 198 2.87 9.78 -12.27
N ASP A 199 3.60 9.74 -11.15
CA ASP A 199 3.73 8.55 -10.30
C ASP A 199 2.39 8.14 -9.68
N LEU A 200 1.57 9.12 -9.27
CA LEU A 200 0.24 8.90 -8.70
C LEU A 200 -0.70 8.29 -9.74
N GLU A 201 -0.74 8.88 -10.93
CA GLU A 201 -1.55 8.39 -12.05
C GLU A 201 -1.10 6.99 -12.46
N TRP A 202 0.21 6.77 -12.57
CA TRP A 202 0.77 5.49 -12.96
C TRP A 202 0.36 4.33 -12.03
N ILE A 203 0.54 4.47 -10.70
CA ILE A 203 0.13 3.41 -9.75
C ILE A 203 -1.35 3.10 -9.88
N ARG A 204 -2.19 4.13 -10.02
CA ARG A 204 -3.63 3.94 -10.14
C ARG A 204 -3.98 3.20 -11.43
N SER A 205 -3.35 3.57 -12.55
CA SER A 205 -3.53 2.91 -13.85
C SER A 205 -3.10 1.45 -13.80
N GLU A 206 -1.96 1.12 -13.17
CA GLU A 206 -1.52 -0.28 -13.02
C GLU A 206 -2.54 -1.14 -12.25
N LEU A 207 -3.11 -0.60 -11.17
CA LEU A 207 -4.13 -1.31 -10.38
C LEU A 207 -5.42 -1.51 -11.20
N VAL A 208 -5.85 -0.50 -11.96
CA VAL A 208 -7.03 -0.59 -12.84
C VAL A 208 -6.81 -1.65 -13.90
N GLU A 209 -5.71 -1.58 -14.63
CA GLU A 209 -5.39 -2.49 -15.71
C GLU A 209 -5.25 -3.95 -15.25
N TRP A 210 -4.73 -4.17 -14.04
CA TRP A 210 -4.67 -5.50 -13.46
C TRP A 210 -6.04 -6.13 -13.24
N VAL A 211 -6.94 -5.44 -12.54
CA VAL A 211 -8.28 -5.96 -12.26
C VAL A 211 -9.08 -6.06 -13.56
N TYR A 212 -8.94 -5.08 -14.45
CA TYR A 212 -9.54 -5.11 -15.79
C TYR A 212 -9.10 -6.34 -16.59
N SER A 213 -7.80 -6.60 -16.69
CA SER A 213 -7.25 -7.74 -17.41
C SER A 213 -7.78 -9.07 -16.86
N ASN A 214 -7.93 -9.18 -15.53
CA ASN A 214 -8.49 -10.37 -14.89
C ASN A 214 -9.99 -10.59 -15.24
N LEU A 215 -10.75 -9.51 -15.40
CA LEU A 215 -12.15 -9.57 -15.83
C LEU A 215 -12.25 -9.93 -17.31
N ILE A 216 -11.50 -9.25 -18.17
CA ILE A 216 -11.51 -9.47 -19.62
C ILE A 216 -11.12 -10.90 -19.98
N ALA A 217 -10.11 -11.45 -19.30
CA ALA A 217 -9.68 -12.84 -19.51
C ALA A 217 -10.81 -13.88 -19.26
N LYS A 218 -11.88 -13.51 -18.55
CA LYS A 218 -13.04 -14.38 -18.27
C LYS A 218 -14.36 -13.77 -18.73
N TRP A 219 -14.33 -12.75 -19.59
CA TRP A 219 -15.50 -11.94 -19.95
C TRP A 219 -16.61 -12.77 -20.62
N ASP A 220 -16.26 -13.66 -21.55
CA ASP A 220 -17.23 -14.55 -22.20
C ASP A 220 -17.96 -15.47 -21.21
N ILE A 221 -17.29 -15.86 -20.13
CA ILE A 221 -17.90 -16.67 -19.06
C ILE A 221 -18.79 -15.79 -18.18
N ILE A 222 -18.37 -14.55 -17.93
CA ILE A 222 -19.13 -13.56 -17.17
C ILE A 222 -20.43 -13.22 -17.89
N ILE A 223 -20.40 -12.90 -19.19
CA ILE A 223 -21.59 -12.61 -19.99
C ILE A 223 -22.59 -13.77 -19.90
N ARG A 224 -22.13 -15.01 -20.11
CA ARG A 224 -23.02 -16.19 -20.09
C ARG A 224 -23.64 -16.48 -18.73
N LYS A 225 -22.92 -16.21 -17.64
CA LYS A 225 -23.37 -16.49 -16.26
C LYS A 225 -23.98 -15.26 -15.56
N GLY A 226 -23.90 -14.10 -16.19
CA GLY A 226 -24.42 -12.82 -15.72
C GLY A 226 -23.78 -12.34 -14.42
N ARG A 227 -24.56 -11.50 -13.70
CA ARG A 227 -24.16 -10.79 -12.48
C ARG A 227 -23.52 -11.67 -11.42
N SER A 228 -24.05 -12.87 -11.17
CA SER A 228 -23.52 -13.79 -10.15
C SER A 228 -22.04 -14.12 -10.37
N LYS A 229 -21.65 -14.35 -11.62
CA LYS A 229 -20.26 -14.66 -11.96
C LYS A 229 -19.37 -13.42 -11.87
N LEU A 230 -19.89 -12.26 -12.27
CA LEU A 230 -19.17 -10.99 -12.14
C LEU A 230 -18.88 -10.66 -10.67
N ILE A 231 -19.87 -10.78 -9.78
CA ILE A 231 -19.68 -10.58 -8.33
C ILE A 231 -18.60 -11.54 -7.80
N GLY A 232 -18.68 -12.81 -8.18
CA GLY A 232 -17.69 -13.82 -7.80
C GLY A 232 -16.28 -13.59 -8.35
N MET A 233 -16.08 -12.68 -9.31
CA MET A 233 -14.73 -12.27 -9.73
C MET A 233 -14.05 -11.39 -8.69
N PHE A 234 -14.82 -10.66 -7.89
CA PHE A 234 -14.28 -9.72 -6.90
C PHE A 234 -14.01 -10.35 -5.53
N SER A 235 -14.53 -11.55 -5.26
CA SER A 235 -14.29 -12.26 -4.00
C SER A 235 -12.81 -12.60 -3.78
N GLY A 236 -12.05 -12.81 -4.86
CA GLY A 236 -10.60 -13.08 -4.82
C GLY A 236 -9.76 -11.93 -4.25
N TYR A 237 -10.33 -10.72 -4.16
CA TYR A 237 -9.67 -9.56 -3.55
C TYR A 237 -10.09 -9.37 -2.08
N GLY A 238 -10.67 -10.39 -1.43
CA GLY A 238 -11.01 -10.35 -0.01
C GLY A 238 -12.25 -9.51 0.33
N GLN A 239 -13.15 -9.28 -0.63
CA GLN A 239 -14.38 -8.52 -0.40
C GLN A 239 -15.60 -9.38 -0.17
N ARG A 240 -16.46 -8.90 0.73
CA ARG A 240 -17.78 -9.47 0.99
C ARG A 240 -18.73 -9.10 -0.14
N GLU A 241 -19.60 -10.03 -0.51
CA GLU A 241 -20.62 -9.84 -1.55
C GLU A 241 -21.46 -8.57 -1.33
N VAL A 242 -21.84 -8.28 -0.09
CA VAL A 242 -22.59 -7.07 0.29
C VAL A 242 -21.89 -5.76 -0.13
N MET A 243 -20.55 -5.70 -0.04
CA MET A 243 -19.81 -4.51 -0.49
C MET A 243 -19.86 -4.38 -2.01
N ILE A 244 -19.70 -5.49 -2.73
CA ILE A 244 -19.75 -5.51 -4.20
C ILE A 244 -21.13 -5.09 -4.68
N ASP A 245 -22.19 -5.59 -4.06
CA ASP A 245 -23.56 -5.16 -4.37
C ASP A 245 -23.77 -3.67 -4.11
N THR A 246 -23.13 -3.10 -3.09
CA THR A 246 -23.20 -1.65 -2.83
C THR A 246 -22.53 -0.85 -3.95
N ILE A 247 -21.36 -1.29 -4.42
CA ILE A 247 -20.66 -0.67 -5.55
C ILE A 247 -21.49 -0.77 -6.83
N PHE A 248 -22.13 -1.93 -7.03
CA PHE A 248 -22.97 -2.21 -8.18
C PHE A 248 -24.21 -1.33 -8.21
N ASN A 249 -24.90 -1.19 -7.08
CA ASN A 249 -26.05 -0.29 -6.95
C ASN A 249 -25.65 1.19 -7.15
N ALA A 250 -24.46 1.58 -6.67
CA ALA A 250 -23.94 2.93 -6.90
C ALA A 250 -23.63 3.18 -8.39
N LEU A 251 -23.10 2.17 -9.09
CA LEU A 251 -22.86 2.22 -10.53
C LEU A 251 -24.16 2.29 -11.31
N ASP A 252 -25.16 1.45 -11.01
CA ASP A 252 -26.49 1.49 -11.65
C ASP A 252 -27.10 2.90 -11.50
N LYS A 253 -27.08 3.47 -10.28
CA LYS A 253 -27.57 4.84 -10.05
C LYS A 253 -26.83 5.88 -10.89
N TYR A 254 -25.50 5.78 -10.98
CA TYR A 254 -24.69 6.69 -11.79
C TYR A 254 -25.04 6.57 -13.28
N LEU A 255 -25.22 5.35 -13.78
CA LEU A 255 -25.59 5.10 -15.17
C LEU A 255 -26.98 5.66 -15.47
N ASP A 256 -27.97 5.40 -14.60
CA ASP A 256 -29.33 5.92 -14.72
C ASP A 256 -29.37 7.46 -14.76
N ASP A 257 -28.55 8.13 -13.94
CA ASP A 257 -28.53 9.60 -13.88
C ASP A 257 -27.88 10.24 -15.12
N ASN A 258 -26.84 9.61 -15.68
CA ASN A 258 -26.21 10.09 -16.92
C ASN A 258 -27.08 9.82 -18.16
N GLN A 259 -27.87 8.75 -18.16
CA GLN A 259 -28.83 8.49 -19.24
C GLN A 259 -29.92 9.55 -19.37
N LYS A 260 -30.26 10.26 -18.28
CA LYS A 260 -31.22 11.37 -18.32
C LYS A 260 -30.65 12.62 -19.01
N HIS A 261 -29.33 12.74 -19.11
CA HIS A 261 -28.66 13.91 -19.71
C HIS A 261 -28.39 13.72 -21.21
N ASP A 262 -28.07 12.50 -21.65
CA ASP A 262 -27.83 12.19 -23.07
C ASP A 262 -29.06 11.55 -23.74
N GLN A 263 -29.95 12.38 -24.31
CA GLN A 263 -31.16 11.95 -25.03
C GLN A 263 -30.91 11.13 -26.32
N GLN A 264 -29.67 10.74 -26.63
CA GLN A 264 -29.31 10.13 -27.92
C GLN A 264 -28.70 8.71 -27.85
N ILE A 265 -28.46 8.12 -26.67
CA ILE A 265 -27.91 6.75 -26.58
C ILE A 265 -28.96 5.79 -26.02
N PHE A 266 -29.55 4.99 -26.92
CA PHE A 266 -30.79 4.21 -26.70
C PHE A 266 -30.58 2.80 -26.11
N THR A 267 -29.56 2.58 -25.28
CA THR A 267 -29.37 1.28 -24.60
C THR A 267 -29.17 1.49 -23.10
N PRO A 268 -30.07 0.99 -22.24
CA PRO A 268 -29.87 0.94 -20.80
C PRO A 268 -28.57 0.18 -20.47
N ILE A 269 -27.54 0.87 -19.97
CA ILE A 269 -26.37 0.21 -19.41
C ILE A 269 -26.82 -0.17 -18.01
N SER A 270 -27.22 -1.43 -17.86
CA SER A 270 -27.66 -2.02 -16.60
C SER A 270 -26.75 -3.19 -16.27
N LEU A 271 -26.57 -3.47 -14.98
CA LEU A 271 -25.93 -4.70 -14.51
C LEU A 271 -26.63 -5.99 -14.95
N ASP A 272 -27.86 -5.92 -15.45
CA ASP A 272 -28.56 -7.08 -16.04
C ASP A 272 -28.21 -7.29 -17.52
N ARG A 273 -27.59 -6.29 -18.16
CA ARG A 273 -27.17 -6.30 -19.57
C ARG A 273 -25.67 -6.08 -19.74
N ILE A 274 -24.89 -6.86 -18.97
CA ILE A 274 -23.42 -6.86 -19.02
C ILE A 274 -22.90 -7.18 -20.45
N ASP A 275 -23.70 -7.86 -21.26
CA ASP A 275 -23.43 -8.13 -22.68
C ASP A 275 -23.30 -6.86 -23.54
N LEU A 276 -23.89 -5.75 -23.12
CA LEU A 276 -23.86 -4.46 -23.83
C LEU A 276 -22.77 -3.51 -23.31
N TRP A 277 -22.00 -3.91 -22.30
CA TRP A 277 -21.01 -3.02 -21.69
C TRP A 277 -19.83 -2.77 -22.61
N SER A 278 -19.42 -1.50 -22.69
CA SER A 278 -18.18 -1.12 -23.36
C SER A 278 -16.97 -1.34 -22.46
N GLU A 279 -15.76 -1.30 -23.03
CA GLU A 279 -14.51 -1.34 -22.24
C GLU A 279 -14.47 -0.21 -21.19
N CYS A 280 -14.96 0.98 -21.55
CA CYS A 280 -15.06 2.12 -20.65
C CYS A 280 -15.95 1.84 -19.42
N ASP A 281 -17.02 1.06 -19.59
CA ASP A 281 -17.92 0.72 -18.48
C ASP A 281 -17.26 -0.26 -17.51
N ILE A 282 -16.48 -1.21 -18.04
CA ILE A 282 -15.68 -2.12 -17.22
C ILE A 282 -14.60 -1.34 -16.47
N HIS A 283 -13.89 -0.41 -17.13
CA HIS A 283 -12.91 0.46 -16.48
C HIS A 283 -13.54 1.30 -15.36
N ARG A 284 -14.75 1.83 -15.60
CA ARG A 284 -15.50 2.59 -14.59
C ARG A 284 -15.84 1.71 -13.37
N LEU A 285 -16.36 0.51 -13.60
CA LEU A 285 -16.63 -0.44 -12.53
C LEU A 285 -15.36 -0.75 -11.72
N VAL A 286 -14.25 -1.04 -12.40
CA VAL A 286 -12.97 -1.33 -11.75
C VAL A 286 -12.46 -0.13 -10.95
N SER A 287 -12.52 1.08 -11.49
CA SER A 287 -12.09 2.30 -10.79
C SER A 287 -12.91 2.55 -9.51
N LEU A 288 -14.23 2.35 -9.57
CA LEU A 288 -15.11 2.44 -8.40
C LEU A 288 -14.77 1.36 -7.37
N PHE A 289 -14.60 0.11 -7.83
CA PHE A 289 -14.21 -0.99 -6.98
C PHE A 289 -12.89 -0.72 -6.26
N LEU A 290 -11.85 -0.28 -6.97
CA LEU A 290 -10.54 0.05 -6.39
C LEU A 290 -10.62 1.22 -5.40
N GLY A 291 -11.46 2.23 -5.67
CA GLY A 291 -11.66 3.35 -4.75
C GLY A 291 -12.21 2.95 -3.39
N VAL A 292 -13.04 1.90 -3.35
CA VAL A 292 -13.58 1.34 -2.09
C VAL A 292 -12.65 0.27 -1.51
N ARG A 293 -12.10 -0.59 -2.37
CA ARG A 293 -11.29 -1.75 -1.97
C ARG A 293 -9.94 -1.32 -1.42
N PHE A 294 -9.24 -0.44 -2.12
CA PHE A 294 -7.88 -0.04 -1.80
C PHE A 294 -7.84 1.46 -1.51
N PRO A 295 -8.40 1.90 -0.37
CA PRO A 295 -8.18 3.26 0.08
C PRO A 295 -6.67 3.48 0.21
N MET A 296 -6.21 4.59 -0.36
CA MET A 296 -4.78 4.86 -0.53
C MET A 296 -4.43 6.19 0.14
N ALA A 297 -3.51 6.11 1.09
CA ALA A 297 -2.87 7.29 1.66
C ALA A 297 -1.57 7.58 0.89
N LEU A 298 -1.24 8.86 0.72
CA LEU A 298 0.01 9.27 0.10
C LEU A 298 1.06 9.58 1.17
N ALA A 299 2.21 8.92 1.08
CA ALA A 299 3.40 9.25 1.85
C ALA A 299 4.35 10.02 0.93
N LEU A 300 4.23 11.34 0.96
CA LEU A 300 5.11 12.26 0.25
C LEU A 300 6.49 12.22 0.92
N ASN A 301 7.42 11.48 0.32
CA ASN A 301 8.75 11.26 0.87
C ASN A 301 9.77 12.24 0.27
N LYS A 302 10.89 12.44 0.98
CA LYS A 302 11.96 13.39 0.63
C LYS A 302 11.52 14.86 0.59
N THR A 303 10.55 15.22 1.42
CA THR A 303 10.02 16.59 1.54
C THR A 303 11.01 17.58 2.14
N ASP A 304 12.07 17.08 2.76
CA ASP A 304 13.22 17.83 3.24
C ASP A 304 14.05 18.45 2.12
N LEU A 305 13.97 17.93 0.89
CA LEU A 305 14.69 18.46 -0.26
C LEU A 305 14.06 19.77 -0.78
N PRO A 306 14.86 20.78 -1.17
CA PRO A 306 14.34 22.07 -1.65
C PRO A 306 13.40 21.95 -2.86
N SER A 307 13.70 21.02 -3.77
CA SER A 307 12.89 20.78 -4.98
C SER A 307 11.47 20.27 -4.66
N ALA A 308 11.26 19.66 -3.49
CA ALA A 308 10.00 19.02 -3.16
C ALA A 308 8.86 20.00 -2.89
N LYS A 309 9.16 21.22 -2.42
CA LYS A 309 8.13 22.19 -2.00
C LYS A 309 7.10 22.50 -3.09
N HIS A 310 7.57 22.70 -4.32
CA HIS A 310 6.69 22.98 -5.46
C HIS A 310 5.80 21.79 -5.79
N PHE A 311 6.38 20.58 -5.83
CA PHE A 311 5.63 19.36 -6.16
C PHE A 311 4.61 18.99 -5.08
N VAL A 312 4.97 19.13 -3.80
CA VAL A 312 4.03 18.89 -2.69
C VAL A 312 2.83 19.82 -2.81
N LYS A 313 3.06 21.11 -3.06
CA LYS A 313 1.97 22.07 -3.26
C LYS A 313 1.13 21.71 -4.49
N SER A 314 1.78 21.38 -5.60
CA SER A 314 1.08 20.96 -6.83
C SER A 314 0.19 19.74 -6.59
N ILE A 315 0.67 18.72 -5.86
CA ILE A 315 -0.12 17.53 -5.50
C ILE A 315 -1.31 17.91 -4.62
N GLN A 316 -1.11 18.77 -3.63
CA GLN A 316 -2.18 19.25 -2.74
C GLN A 316 -3.26 20.03 -3.49
N ASP A 317 -2.88 20.80 -4.52
CA ASP A 317 -3.81 21.58 -5.32
C ASP A 317 -4.58 20.71 -6.35
N HIS A 318 -4.02 19.58 -6.80
CA HIS A 318 -4.64 18.68 -7.78
C HIS A 318 -5.52 17.59 -7.18
N LEU A 319 -5.27 17.22 -5.93
CA LEU A 319 -6.07 16.22 -5.23
C LEU A 319 -7.23 16.89 -4.47
N PRO A 320 -8.41 16.24 -4.43
CA PRO A 320 -9.62 16.79 -3.82
C PRO A 320 -9.53 16.97 -2.30
#